data_AF-A0A1I4ZUW1-F1
#
_entry.id   AF-A0A1I4ZUW1-F1
#
_cell.length_a   1.000
_cell.length_b   1.000
_cell.length_c   1.000
_cell.angle_alpha   90.00
_cell.angle_beta   90.00
_cell.angle_gamma   90.00
#
_symmetry.space_group_name_H-M   'P 1'
#
loop_
_entity.id
_entity.type
_entity.pdbx_description
1 polymer ?
#
loop_
_entity_poly.entity_id
_entity_poly.type
_entity_poly.pdbx_seq_one_letter_code
_entity_poly.pdbx_strand_id
1 'polypeptide(L)'
;MKNCKLCKKNTADKTGSHIVPHFLMKRIINEVGTRERDKELGFKITPETTGSFFGKAVLPEKLEEIYGEVTDELIEKNDIEDIVDNYFCTSCEKRFSVIENKYAKTLEKSTKIDQNYISEKRPLLGFLFWSSIVWRLSVQNNSGFKLKIKEENKLRRILDKYLAIKTQDLQPKLSDPDLANIGYKIIRSPYFSDKYSTWLHWSPEFQRPYSFIIDEYLVFFYFKKTHLNGMVQNFYDSEKFKKNAIFNTPFCEETVYGIAHDNYNVICKRLAHFAASKRNEYLRFSLDIVHQKLSGNREQMPSRYKEEIMRRIANSEEKLGRKGTTEEFIKITKDTITELSINT
;
A
#
# COMPACT_ATOMS: atom_id res chain seq x y z
N MET A 1 -20.21 16.61 14.22
CA MET A 1 -20.14 15.39 13.36
C MET A 1 -19.49 15.75 12.03
N LYS A 2 -18.62 14.90 11.47
CA LYS A 2 -17.98 15.15 10.16
C LYS A 2 -18.87 14.62 9.03
N ASN A 3 -18.91 15.34 7.91
CA ASN A 3 -19.60 14.88 6.70
C ASN A 3 -18.79 13.78 6.01
N CYS A 4 -19.49 12.86 5.34
CA CYS A 4 -18.90 11.81 4.51
C CYS A 4 -17.91 12.40 3.49
N LYS A 5 -16.68 11.87 3.45
CA LYS A 5 -15.61 12.36 2.56
C LYS A 5 -15.96 12.27 1.07
N LEU A 6 -16.79 11.30 0.69
CA LEU A 6 -17.22 11.09 -0.70
C LEU A 6 -18.33 12.07 -1.11
N CYS A 7 -19.52 11.91 -0.54
CA CYS A 7 -20.71 12.67 -0.97
C CYS A 7 -20.76 14.09 -0.39
N LYS A 8 -20.05 14.36 0.72
CA LYS A 8 -20.05 15.65 1.45
C LYS A 8 -21.43 16.11 1.95
N LYS A 9 -22.45 15.26 1.88
CA LYS A 9 -23.85 15.56 2.23
C LYS A 9 -24.29 14.90 3.54
N ASN A 10 -24.15 13.58 3.61
CA ASN A 10 -24.59 12.81 4.78
C ASN A 10 -23.50 12.79 5.85
N THR A 11 -23.90 12.61 7.11
CA THR A 11 -23.00 12.31 8.22
C THR A 11 -22.16 11.07 7.93
N ALA A 12 -20.88 11.10 8.25
CA ALA A 12 -20.01 9.93 8.19
C ALA A 12 -20.24 9.06 9.43
N ASP A 13 -21.10 8.05 9.29
CA ASP A 13 -21.58 7.17 10.36
C ASP A 13 -20.95 5.77 10.33
N LYS A 14 -20.13 5.45 9.32
CA LYS A 14 -19.52 4.13 9.18
C LYS A 14 -18.19 4.03 9.91
N THR A 15 -18.10 3.06 10.81
CA THR A 15 -16.87 2.56 11.41
C THR A 15 -16.37 1.32 10.66
N GLY A 16 -15.08 0.99 10.80
CA GLY A 16 -14.46 -0.19 10.21
C GLY A 16 -14.34 -0.17 8.69
N SER A 17 -14.33 1.02 8.08
CA SER A 17 -14.30 1.13 6.61
C SER A 17 -12.89 0.86 6.10
N HIS A 18 -12.73 -0.06 5.15
CA HIS A 18 -11.40 -0.38 4.63
C HIS A 18 -11.00 0.60 3.52
N ILE A 19 -9.78 1.13 3.58
CA ILE A 19 -9.21 1.99 2.54
C ILE A 19 -8.94 1.20 1.26
N VAL A 20 -8.39 0.00 1.42
CA VAL A 20 -8.23 -0.99 0.36
C VAL A 20 -9.29 -2.09 0.55
N PRO A 21 -10.01 -2.53 -0.49
CA PRO A 21 -11.05 -3.54 -0.37
C PRO A 21 -10.58 -4.79 0.39
N HIS A 22 -11.38 -5.26 1.34
CA HIS A 22 -11.04 -6.37 2.22
C HIS A 22 -10.61 -7.64 1.46
N PHE A 23 -11.21 -7.92 0.28
CA PHE A 23 -10.82 -9.10 -0.51
C PHE A 23 -9.39 -9.06 -1.07
N LEU A 24 -8.80 -7.86 -1.22
CA LEU A 24 -7.39 -7.69 -1.54
C LEU A 24 -6.53 -7.71 -0.28
N MET A 25 -6.96 -7.02 0.78
CA MET A 25 -6.19 -6.99 2.04
C MET A 25 -5.95 -8.38 2.61
N LYS A 26 -6.98 -9.24 2.63
CA LYS A 26 -6.88 -10.63 3.11
C LYS A 26 -5.91 -11.52 2.32
N ARG A 27 -5.38 -11.04 1.17
CA ARG A 27 -4.38 -11.72 0.35
C ARG A 27 -2.97 -11.19 0.60
N ILE A 28 -2.84 -10.06 1.30
CA ILE A 28 -1.59 -9.37 1.60
C ILE A 28 -1.23 -9.53 3.09
N ILE A 29 -2.19 -9.29 3.98
CA ILE A 29 -1.96 -9.09 5.42
C ILE A 29 -2.63 -10.18 6.26
N ASN A 30 -2.64 -11.44 5.86
CA ASN A 30 -3.24 -12.52 6.65
C ASN A 30 -2.22 -13.53 7.14
N GLU A 31 -2.57 -14.21 8.23
CA GLU A 31 -1.84 -15.39 8.69
C GLU A 31 -1.61 -16.36 7.52
N VAL A 32 -0.38 -16.83 7.38
CA VAL A 32 0.06 -17.69 6.27
C VAL A 32 -0.88 -18.87 6.11
N GLY A 33 -1.46 -19.02 4.91
CA GLY A 33 -2.39 -20.09 4.59
C GLY A 33 -3.86 -19.79 4.91
N THR A 34 -4.18 -18.63 5.51
CA THR A 34 -5.56 -18.25 5.83
C THR A 34 -6.04 -17.06 4.98
N ARG A 35 -7.36 -17.01 4.72
CA ARG A 35 -8.03 -15.89 4.02
C ARG A 35 -9.31 -15.47 4.74
N GLU A 36 -9.35 -15.74 6.03
CA GLU A 36 -10.50 -15.48 6.92
C GLU A 36 -10.50 -14.03 7.39
N ARG A 37 -11.64 -13.60 7.92
CA ARG A 37 -11.81 -12.27 8.49
C ARG A 37 -11.20 -12.23 9.89
N ASP A 38 -10.73 -11.06 10.30
CA ASP A 38 -10.19 -10.81 11.65
C ASP A 38 -8.89 -11.61 11.94
N LYS A 39 -8.29 -12.24 10.92
CA LYS A 39 -7.01 -12.96 10.98
C LYS A 39 -5.88 -12.18 10.32
N GLU A 40 -6.03 -10.85 10.27
CA GLU A 40 -5.01 -9.99 9.75
C GLU A 40 -3.72 -10.18 10.56
N LEU A 41 -2.59 -10.27 9.90
CA LEU A 41 -1.27 -10.28 10.51
C LEU A 41 -0.32 -9.65 9.49
N GLY A 42 0.20 -8.48 9.81
CA GLY A 42 0.95 -7.68 8.86
C GLY A 42 2.03 -6.82 9.50
N PHE A 43 2.94 -6.35 8.64
CA PHE A 43 4.01 -5.44 9.01
C PHE A 43 3.93 -4.19 8.16
N LYS A 44 3.96 -3.02 8.81
CA LYS A 44 4.13 -1.73 8.16
C LYS A 44 5.60 -1.33 8.23
N ILE A 45 6.26 -1.33 7.09
CA ILE A 45 7.68 -1.03 6.96
C ILE A 45 7.82 0.41 6.45
N THR A 46 8.34 1.31 7.28
CA THR A 46 8.71 2.68 6.90
C THR A 46 10.24 2.84 6.88
N PRO A 47 10.79 3.92 6.30
CA PRO A 47 12.22 4.21 6.43
C PRO A 47 12.68 4.31 7.89
N GLU A 48 11.79 4.72 8.80
CA GLU A 48 12.11 5.01 10.19
C GLU A 48 11.98 3.79 11.09
N THR A 49 10.88 3.04 10.93
CA THR A 49 10.49 1.96 11.84
C THR A 49 9.72 0.87 11.12
N THR A 50 9.59 -0.28 11.77
CA THR A 50 8.66 -1.33 11.42
C THR A 50 7.59 -1.39 12.51
N GLY A 51 6.34 -1.16 12.14
CA GLY A 51 5.18 -1.47 12.95
C GLY A 51 4.61 -2.82 12.56
N SER A 52 3.85 -3.44 13.46
CA SER A 52 3.10 -4.66 13.16
C SER A 52 1.71 -4.55 13.76
N PHE A 53 0.77 -5.29 13.19
CA PHE A 53 -0.62 -5.30 13.62
C PHE A 53 -1.22 -6.68 13.38
N PHE A 54 -2.26 -6.99 14.14
CA PHE A 54 -2.97 -8.27 14.06
C PHE A 54 -4.48 -8.11 14.23
N GLY A 55 -5.23 -9.04 13.66
CA GLY A 55 -6.68 -9.13 13.80
C GLY A 55 -7.08 -9.87 15.08
N LYS A 56 -8.34 -9.68 15.48
CA LYS A 56 -8.87 -10.20 16.76
C LYS A 56 -8.98 -11.73 16.83
N ALA A 57 -8.96 -12.40 15.68
CA ALA A 57 -9.10 -13.85 15.56
C ALA A 57 -7.75 -14.56 15.32
N VAL A 58 -6.63 -13.83 15.40
CA VAL A 58 -5.30 -14.45 15.42
C VAL A 58 -5.11 -15.16 16.76
N LEU A 59 -4.68 -16.43 16.70
CA LEU A 59 -4.53 -17.26 17.88
C LEU A 59 -3.37 -16.76 18.78
N PRO A 60 -3.51 -16.84 20.12
CA PRO A 60 -2.46 -16.41 21.04
C PRO A 60 -1.09 -17.05 20.76
N GLU A 61 -1.05 -18.33 20.41
CA GLU A 61 0.19 -19.04 20.11
C GLU A 61 0.93 -18.43 18.91
N LYS A 62 0.18 -17.95 17.92
CA LYS A 62 0.74 -17.26 16.76
C LYS A 62 1.24 -15.87 17.13
N LEU A 63 0.53 -15.16 18.00
CA LEU A 63 1.00 -13.88 18.52
C LEU A 63 2.27 -14.07 19.35
N GLU A 64 2.36 -15.13 20.16
CA GLU A 64 3.57 -15.42 20.94
C GLU A 64 4.78 -15.76 20.06
N GLU A 65 4.56 -16.48 18.95
CA GLU A 65 5.60 -16.75 17.96
C GLU A 65 6.20 -15.44 17.40
N ILE A 66 5.34 -14.47 17.09
CA ILE A 66 5.71 -13.21 16.42
C ILE A 66 6.22 -12.15 17.40
N TYR A 67 5.61 -12.03 18.57
CA TYR A 67 5.84 -10.95 19.53
C TYR A 67 6.60 -11.40 20.79
N GLY A 68 6.73 -12.70 21.05
CA GLY A 68 7.13 -13.21 22.37
C GLY A 68 5.98 -13.07 23.36
N GLU A 69 6.25 -12.59 24.57
CA GLU A 69 5.19 -12.34 25.55
C GLU A 69 4.15 -11.34 25.02
N VAL A 70 2.87 -11.74 25.04
CA VAL A 70 1.71 -10.94 24.63
C VAL A 70 1.16 -10.23 25.87
N THR A 71 1.27 -8.90 25.90
CA THR A 71 0.78 -8.07 27.01
C THR A 71 -0.53 -7.38 26.66
N ASP A 72 -1.31 -6.99 27.68
CA ASP A 72 -2.54 -6.21 27.48
C ASP A 72 -2.27 -4.90 26.73
N GLU A 73 -1.13 -4.26 27.02
CA GLU A 73 -0.69 -3.04 26.32
C GLU A 73 -0.50 -3.25 24.81
N LEU A 74 0.03 -4.41 24.40
CA LEU A 74 0.18 -4.75 22.99
C LEU A 74 -1.18 -4.88 22.30
N ILE A 75 -2.16 -5.49 22.99
CA ILE A 75 -3.52 -5.67 22.48
C ILE A 75 -4.24 -4.32 22.37
N GLU A 76 -4.09 -3.45 23.37
CA GLU A 76 -4.72 -2.12 23.38
C GLU A 76 -4.13 -1.16 22.34
N LYS A 77 -2.82 -1.24 22.08
CA LYS A 77 -2.14 -0.42 21.08
C LYS A 77 -2.28 -0.93 19.65
N ASN A 78 -2.80 -2.14 19.46
CA ASN A 78 -2.96 -2.74 18.15
C ASN A 78 -3.99 -1.96 17.32
N ASP A 79 -3.51 -1.33 16.24
CA ASP A 79 -4.32 -0.57 15.30
C ASP A 79 -4.00 -1.00 13.87
N ILE A 80 -5.05 -1.20 13.06
CA ILE A 80 -4.92 -1.55 11.65
C ILE A 80 -5.19 -0.27 10.86
N GLU A 81 -4.12 0.45 10.51
CA GLU A 81 -4.23 1.80 9.93
C GLU A 81 -5.09 1.90 8.65
N ASP A 82 -5.22 0.81 7.89
CA ASP A 82 -6.01 0.72 6.66
C ASP A 82 -7.52 0.61 6.93
N ILE A 83 -7.93 0.53 8.20
CA ILE A 83 -9.31 0.54 8.66
C ILE A 83 -9.59 1.91 9.29
N VAL A 84 -10.58 2.62 8.76
CA VAL A 84 -10.91 3.98 9.19
C VAL A 84 -12.34 4.12 9.68
N ASP A 85 -12.49 4.93 10.73
CA ASP A 85 -13.77 5.27 11.30
C ASP A 85 -14.27 6.65 10.86
N ASN A 86 -15.56 6.72 10.58
CA ASN A 86 -16.28 7.96 10.28
C ASN A 86 -15.72 8.71 9.06
N TYR A 87 -15.25 7.98 8.05
CA TYR A 87 -14.86 8.53 6.75
C TYR A 87 -16.02 8.58 5.77
N PHE A 88 -16.86 7.54 5.78
CA PHE A 88 -17.95 7.37 4.83
C PHE A 88 -19.30 7.28 5.53
N CYS A 89 -20.35 7.59 4.79
CA CYS A 89 -21.71 7.30 5.24
C CYS A 89 -22.15 5.91 4.79
N THR A 90 -23.14 5.33 5.46
CA THR A 90 -23.70 4.01 5.16
C THR A 90 -24.09 3.86 3.69
N SER A 91 -24.63 4.91 3.07
CA SER A 91 -24.99 4.90 1.64
C SER A 91 -23.75 4.84 0.73
N CYS A 92 -22.69 5.59 1.03
CA CYS A 92 -21.46 5.56 0.24
C CYS A 92 -20.75 4.21 0.37
N GLU A 93 -20.70 3.64 1.57
CA GLU A 93 -20.08 2.34 1.80
C GLU A 93 -20.78 1.24 1.00
N LYS A 94 -22.11 1.21 1.00
CA LYS A 94 -22.89 0.28 0.16
C LYS A 94 -22.54 0.40 -1.33
N ARG A 95 -22.34 1.63 -1.82
CA ARG A 95 -21.95 1.88 -3.22
C ARG A 95 -20.54 1.37 -3.53
N PHE A 96 -19.59 1.48 -2.60
CA PHE A 96 -18.26 0.86 -2.74
C PHE A 96 -18.36 -0.67 -2.75
N SER A 97 -19.09 -1.27 -1.80
CA SER A 97 -19.22 -2.72 -1.72
C SER A 97 -19.77 -3.34 -3.01
N VAL A 98 -20.67 -2.64 -3.73
CA VAL A 98 -21.21 -3.12 -5.01
C VAL A 98 -20.11 -3.28 -6.07
N ILE A 99 -19.24 -2.28 -6.26
CA ILE A 99 -18.16 -2.37 -7.24
C ILE A 99 -17.09 -3.37 -6.80
N GLU A 100 -16.77 -3.43 -5.50
CA GLU A 100 -15.77 -4.35 -4.95
C GLU A 100 -16.20 -5.81 -5.12
N ASN A 101 -17.43 -6.15 -4.76
CA ASN A 101 -17.97 -7.51 -4.92
C ASN A 101 -18.02 -7.95 -6.39
N LYS A 102 -18.18 -7.00 -7.32
CA LYS A 102 -18.23 -7.30 -8.75
C LYS A 102 -16.83 -7.41 -9.35
N TYR A 103 -15.91 -6.56 -8.92
CA TYR A 103 -14.52 -6.61 -9.36
C TYR A 103 -13.78 -7.83 -8.80
N ALA A 104 -14.09 -8.28 -7.58
CA ALA A 104 -13.50 -9.49 -6.98
C ALA A 104 -13.67 -10.73 -7.88
N LYS A 105 -14.79 -10.83 -8.61
CA LYS A 105 -15.05 -11.93 -9.56
C LYS A 105 -14.10 -11.96 -10.76
N THR A 106 -13.34 -10.89 -11.00
CA THR A 106 -12.31 -10.87 -12.05
C THR A 106 -11.09 -11.70 -11.68
N LEU A 107 -10.90 -12.02 -10.38
CA LEU A 107 -9.82 -12.88 -9.91
C LEU A 107 -9.96 -14.33 -10.39
N GLU A 108 -11.20 -14.78 -10.60
CA GLU A 108 -11.55 -16.15 -10.99
C GLU A 108 -11.60 -16.36 -12.51
N LYS A 109 -11.47 -15.29 -13.30
CA LYS A 109 -11.54 -15.36 -14.77
C LYS A 109 -10.24 -15.91 -15.35
N SER A 110 -10.34 -16.44 -16.57
CA SER A 110 -9.17 -16.87 -17.32
C SER A 110 -8.19 -15.71 -17.49
N THR A 111 -6.92 -16.00 -17.21
CA THR A 111 -5.82 -15.05 -17.32
C THR A 111 -4.84 -15.54 -18.38
N LYS A 112 -3.96 -14.64 -18.81
CA LYS A 112 -2.97 -14.92 -19.84
C LYS A 112 -1.65 -14.30 -19.46
N ILE A 113 -0.55 -14.99 -19.72
CA ILE A 113 0.82 -14.51 -19.48
C ILE A 113 1.40 -13.96 -20.79
N ASP A 114 2.22 -12.90 -20.67
CA ASP A 114 2.91 -12.20 -21.76
C ASP A 114 2.00 -11.65 -22.86
N GLN A 115 0.74 -11.39 -22.51
CA GLN A 115 -0.24 -10.80 -23.41
C GLN A 115 -1.31 -10.04 -22.61
N ASN A 116 -2.01 -9.17 -23.33
CA ASN A 116 -3.17 -8.47 -22.80
C ASN A 116 -4.39 -9.40 -22.78
N TYR A 117 -5.20 -9.34 -21.72
CA TYR A 117 -6.47 -10.05 -21.60
C TYR A 117 -7.55 -9.18 -20.94
N ILE A 118 -8.81 -9.44 -21.28
CA ILE A 118 -9.95 -8.68 -20.74
C ILE A 118 -10.30 -9.23 -19.35
N SER A 119 -10.09 -8.43 -18.31
CA SER A 119 -10.46 -8.76 -16.92
C SER A 119 -11.90 -8.37 -16.62
N GLU A 120 -12.39 -7.26 -17.18
CA GLU A 120 -13.77 -6.79 -16.98
C GLU A 120 -14.35 -6.21 -18.28
N LYS A 121 -15.44 -6.82 -18.76
CA LYS A 121 -16.10 -6.45 -20.01
C LYS A 121 -16.98 -5.21 -19.87
N ARG A 122 -17.45 -4.90 -18.67
CA ARG A 122 -18.27 -3.71 -18.46
C ARG A 122 -17.36 -2.48 -18.43
N PRO A 123 -17.58 -1.50 -19.33
CA PRO A 123 -16.92 -0.21 -19.22
C PRO A 123 -17.15 0.39 -17.83
N LEU A 124 -16.28 1.31 -17.45
CA LEU A 124 -16.34 2.06 -16.19
C LEU A 124 -16.14 1.26 -14.90
N LEU A 125 -16.50 -0.03 -14.82
CA LEU A 125 -16.42 -0.79 -13.56
C LEU A 125 -15.00 -0.92 -13.02
N GLY A 126 -14.05 -1.42 -13.84
CA GLY A 126 -12.65 -1.50 -13.44
C GLY A 126 -12.04 -0.14 -13.15
N PHE A 127 -12.42 0.87 -13.94
CA PHE A 127 -12.00 2.26 -13.71
C PHE A 127 -12.47 2.79 -12.35
N LEU A 128 -13.74 2.59 -11.97
CA LEU A 128 -14.27 3.02 -10.67
C LEU A 128 -13.64 2.25 -9.53
N PHE A 129 -13.34 0.96 -9.72
CA PHE A 129 -12.63 0.15 -8.74
C PHE A 129 -11.22 0.68 -8.44
N TRP A 130 -10.38 0.86 -9.45
CA TRP A 130 -9.04 1.39 -9.20
C TRP A 130 -9.07 2.86 -8.76
N SER A 131 -10.01 3.65 -9.28
CA SER A 131 -10.22 5.02 -8.83
C SER A 131 -10.63 5.10 -7.37
N SER A 132 -11.44 4.16 -6.86
CA SER A 132 -11.85 4.16 -5.47
C SER A 132 -10.67 3.93 -4.54
N ILE A 133 -9.81 2.97 -4.86
CA ILE A 133 -8.59 2.67 -4.11
C ILE A 133 -7.66 3.90 -4.10
N VAL A 134 -7.34 4.43 -5.28
CA VAL A 134 -6.45 5.60 -5.44
C VAL A 134 -6.98 6.82 -4.66
N TRP A 135 -8.28 7.05 -4.72
CA TRP A 135 -8.90 8.16 -3.99
C TRP A 135 -8.92 7.92 -2.48
N ARG A 136 -9.29 6.72 -2.01
CA ARG A 136 -9.33 6.37 -0.58
C ARG A 136 -7.95 6.46 0.07
N LEU A 137 -6.92 5.95 -0.61
CA LEU A 137 -5.52 6.11 -0.19
C LEU A 137 -5.15 7.60 -0.04
N SER A 138 -5.57 8.44 -0.98
CA SER A 138 -5.27 9.88 -0.94
C SER A 138 -5.97 10.64 0.20
N VAL A 139 -7.20 10.25 0.57
CA VAL A 139 -7.95 10.96 1.62
C VAL A 139 -7.65 10.47 3.02
N GLN A 140 -6.98 9.33 3.16
CA GLN A 140 -6.40 8.85 4.42
C GLN A 140 -5.19 9.72 4.76
N ASN A 141 -5.17 10.28 5.98
CA ASN A 141 -4.13 11.24 6.35
C ASN A 141 -2.74 10.60 6.46
N ASN A 142 -2.68 9.33 6.86
CA ASN A 142 -1.44 8.63 7.22
C ASN A 142 -1.02 7.55 6.21
N SER A 143 -1.64 7.51 5.02
CA SER A 143 -1.20 6.58 3.98
C SER A 143 0.18 6.96 3.43
N GLY A 144 0.58 8.23 3.44
CA GLY A 144 1.75 8.68 2.68
C GLY A 144 1.56 8.62 1.15
N PHE A 145 0.37 8.25 0.69
CA PHE A 145 -0.07 8.43 -0.69
C PHE A 145 -0.93 9.68 -0.78
N LYS A 146 -0.56 10.63 -1.64
CA LYS A 146 -1.34 11.87 -1.79
C LYS A 146 -1.45 12.31 -3.23
N LEU A 147 -2.69 12.44 -3.70
CA LEU A 147 -3.01 13.11 -4.96
C LEU A 147 -2.94 14.63 -4.78
N LYS A 148 -2.69 15.32 -5.88
CA LYS A 148 -2.91 16.77 -5.93
C LYS A 148 -4.38 17.07 -5.65
N ILE A 149 -4.64 18.19 -4.97
CA ILE A 149 -6.00 18.62 -4.57
C ILE A 149 -6.99 18.62 -5.76
N LYS A 150 -6.55 19.05 -6.95
CA LYS A 150 -7.40 19.05 -8.16
C LYS A 150 -7.75 17.63 -8.64
N GLU A 151 -6.80 16.70 -8.54
CA GLU A 151 -6.93 15.30 -8.96
C GLU A 151 -7.78 14.51 -7.95
N GLU A 152 -7.55 14.71 -6.65
CA GLU A 152 -8.36 14.12 -5.56
C GLU A 152 -9.83 14.56 -5.67
N ASN A 153 -10.09 15.86 -5.89
CA ASN A 153 -11.45 16.37 -6.07
C ASN A 153 -12.09 15.86 -7.36
N LYS A 154 -11.32 15.68 -8.44
CA LYS A 154 -11.79 15.10 -9.69
C LYS A 154 -12.25 13.65 -9.47
N LEU A 155 -11.42 12.80 -8.85
CA LEU A 155 -11.83 11.43 -8.52
C LEU A 155 -13.05 11.39 -7.59
N ARG A 156 -13.10 12.25 -6.56
CA ARG A 156 -14.27 12.33 -5.68
C ARG A 156 -15.56 12.59 -6.45
N ARG A 157 -15.57 13.56 -7.37
CA ARG A 157 -16.75 13.88 -8.18
C ARG A 157 -17.16 12.72 -9.08
N ILE A 158 -16.19 12.08 -9.72
CA ILE A 158 -16.42 10.88 -10.54
C ILE A 158 -17.05 9.78 -9.68
N LEU A 159 -16.43 9.43 -8.56
CA LEU A 159 -16.90 8.35 -7.68
C LEU A 159 -18.29 8.66 -7.12
N ASP A 160 -18.52 9.87 -6.61
CA ASP A 160 -19.83 10.23 -6.04
C ASP A 160 -20.95 10.22 -7.10
N LYS A 161 -20.63 10.54 -8.35
CA LYS A 161 -21.56 10.59 -9.48
C LYS A 161 -21.86 9.21 -10.08
N TYR A 162 -20.85 8.36 -10.21
CA TYR A 162 -20.94 7.12 -10.99
C TYR A 162 -20.96 5.85 -10.16
N LEU A 163 -20.57 5.88 -8.88
CA LEU A 163 -20.82 4.73 -8.01
C LEU A 163 -22.34 4.57 -7.83
N ALA A 164 -22.83 3.38 -8.16
CA ALA A 164 -24.24 3.05 -8.13
C ALA A 164 -24.50 1.82 -7.26
N ILE A 165 -25.73 1.71 -6.75
CA ILE A 165 -26.17 0.53 -5.99
C ILE A 165 -26.46 -0.64 -6.94
N LYS A 166 -26.88 -0.35 -8.18
CA LYS A 166 -27.11 -1.36 -9.21
C LYS A 166 -26.05 -1.24 -10.29
N THR A 167 -25.48 -2.37 -10.71
CA THR A 167 -24.42 -2.37 -11.72
C THR A 167 -24.89 -1.97 -13.12
N GLN A 168 -26.18 -2.10 -13.43
CA GLN A 168 -26.71 -1.68 -14.73
C GLN A 168 -26.57 -0.16 -14.93
N ASP A 169 -26.57 0.60 -13.84
CA ASP A 169 -26.50 2.07 -13.85
C ASP A 169 -25.07 2.59 -14.08
N LEU A 170 -24.08 1.69 -14.14
CA LEU A 170 -22.68 2.05 -14.39
C LEU A 170 -22.48 2.34 -15.89
N GLN A 171 -22.91 3.51 -16.33
CA GLN A 171 -22.79 3.96 -17.72
C GLN A 171 -21.99 5.26 -17.78
N PRO A 172 -20.83 5.28 -18.46
CA PRO A 172 -20.03 6.49 -18.59
C PRO A 172 -20.72 7.49 -19.52
N LYS A 173 -20.81 8.76 -19.11
CA LYS A 173 -21.31 9.82 -19.99
C LYS A 173 -20.15 10.38 -20.80
N LEU A 174 -20.14 10.16 -22.12
CA LEU A 174 -19.06 10.63 -23.03
C LEU A 174 -18.81 12.14 -22.96
N SER A 175 -19.87 12.93 -22.70
CA SER A 175 -19.79 14.38 -22.56
C SER A 175 -19.25 14.86 -21.21
N ASP A 176 -18.97 13.98 -20.26
CA ASP A 176 -18.50 14.37 -18.94
C ASP A 176 -17.00 14.75 -18.96
N PRO A 177 -16.65 16.02 -18.72
CA PRO A 177 -15.26 16.46 -18.72
C PRO A 177 -14.43 15.82 -17.60
N ASP A 178 -15.05 15.34 -16.52
CA ASP A 178 -14.33 14.64 -15.46
C ASP A 178 -13.83 13.26 -15.93
N LEU A 179 -14.50 12.61 -16.90
CA LEU A 179 -14.05 11.36 -17.48
C LEU A 179 -13.01 11.55 -18.60
N ALA A 180 -12.71 12.79 -18.98
CA ALA A 180 -11.70 13.09 -19.99
C ALA A 180 -10.27 13.02 -19.42
N ASN A 181 -9.33 12.57 -20.25
CA ASN A 181 -7.88 12.55 -19.99
C ASN A 181 -7.47 11.78 -18.72
N ILE A 182 -8.24 10.79 -18.31
CA ILE A 182 -7.98 9.97 -17.13
C ILE A 182 -8.02 8.49 -17.50
N GLY A 183 -7.22 7.68 -16.83
CA GLY A 183 -7.15 6.25 -17.10
C GLY A 183 -5.99 5.60 -16.37
N TYR A 184 -5.73 4.33 -16.66
CA TYR A 184 -4.72 3.56 -15.97
C TYR A 184 -4.14 2.47 -16.86
N LYS A 185 -2.93 2.04 -16.55
CA LYS A 185 -2.38 0.77 -17.02
C LYS A 185 -2.31 -0.18 -15.85
N ILE A 186 -2.49 -1.47 -16.11
CA ILE A 186 -2.44 -2.50 -15.09
C ILE A 186 -1.69 -3.72 -15.58
N ILE A 187 -0.84 -4.23 -14.70
CA ILE A 187 -0.06 -5.45 -14.88
C ILE A 187 -0.46 -6.39 -13.75
N ARG A 188 -0.55 -7.68 -14.03
CA ARG A 188 -0.87 -8.69 -13.01
C ARG A 188 0.05 -9.89 -13.16
N SER A 189 0.43 -10.50 -12.04
CA SER A 189 1.01 -11.84 -12.00
C SER A 189 -0.01 -12.80 -11.41
N PRO A 190 -0.91 -13.40 -12.23
CA PRO A 190 -2.04 -14.17 -11.70
C PRO A 190 -1.63 -15.29 -10.76
N TYR A 191 -2.33 -15.44 -9.64
CA TYR A 191 -2.10 -16.50 -8.63
C TYR A 191 -0.73 -16.40 -7.94
N PHE A 192 -0.09 -15.23 -7.94
CA PHE A 192 1.19 -15.06 -7.27
C PHE A 192 1.04 -15.17 -5.75
N SER A 193 -0.01 -14.56 -5.17
CA SER A 193 -0.30 -14.64 -3.73
C SER A 193 -0.89 -15.97 -3.25
N ASP A 194 -1.04 -16.95 -4.14
CA ASP A 194 -1.33 -18.32 -3.71
C ASP A 194 -0.04 -19.04 -3.24
N LYS A 195 1.15 -18.54 -3.61
CA LYS A 195 2.44 -19.16 -3.32
C LYS A 195 3.43 -18.26 -2.60
N TYR A 196 3.31 -16.94 -2.78
CA TYR A 196 4.29 -15.97 -2.31
C TYR A 196 3.61 -14.84 -1.54
N SER A 197 4.32 -14.23 -0.60
CA SER A 197 3.86 -12.99 0.05
C SER A 197 3.82 -11.84 -0.97
N THR A 198 2.83 -10.98 -0.83
CA THR A 198 2.63 -9.78 -1.68
C THR A 198 2.69 -8.50 -0.86
N TRP A 199 2.51 -7.37 -1.53
CA TRP A 199 2.70 -6.05 -0.96
C TRP A 199 1.48 -5.17 -1.17
N LEU A 200 1.23 -4.29 -0.21
CA LEU A 200 0.56 -3.02 -0.44
C LEU A 200 1.63 -1.93 -0.38
N HIS A 201 1.96 -1.32 -1.52
CA HIS A 201 3.08 -0.39 -1.61
C HIS A 201 2.86 0.73 -2.62
N TRP A 202 3.29 1.93 -2.27
CA TRP A 202 3.45 3.07 -3.16
C TRP A 202 4.69 3.84 -2.76
N SER A 203 5.21 4.68 -3.64
CA SER A 203 6.25 5.64 -3.26
C SER A 203 5.88 7.05 -3.71
N PRO A 204 6.09 8.06 -2.85
CA PRO A 204 5.86 9.46 -3.19
C PRO A 204 6.79 9.97 -4.30
N GLU A 205 7.85 9.22 -4.65
CA GLU A 205 8.74 9.52 -5.78
C GLU A 205 8.06 9.26 -7.14
N PHE A 206 7.00 8.43 -7.17
CA PHE A 206 6.30 8.00 -8.38
C PHE A 206 4.90 8.62 -8.50
N GLN A 207 4.87 9.91 -8.83
CA GLN A 207 3.62 10.68 -8.95
C GLN A 207 3.13 10.83 -10.39
N ARG A 208 3.93 10.44 -11.40
CA ARG A 208 3.59 10.63 -12.82
C ARG A 208 4.05 9.43 -13.66
N PRO A 209 3.21 8.38 -13.80
CA PRO A 209 1.90 8.18 -13.16
C PRO A 209 2.00 7.89 -11.66
N TYR A 210 0.86 8.02 -10.96
CA TYR A 210 0.74 7.47 -9.61
C TYR A 210 0.85 5.95 -9.70
N SER A 211 1.90 5.40 -9.11
CA SER A 211 2.27 3.98 -9.27
C SER A 211 2.21 3.27 -7.92
N PHE A 212 1.54 2.13 -7.88
CA PHE A 212 1.41 1.33 -6.65
C PHE A 212 1.34 -0.16 -6.97
N ILE A 213 1.79 -0.96 -6.01
CA ILE A 213 1.69 -2.41 -5.96
C ILE A 213 0.59 -2.75 -4.95
N ILE A 214 -0.29 -3.67 -5.34
CA ILE A 214 -1.36 -4.15 -4.48
C ILE A 214 -1.62 -5.62 -4.79
N ASP A 215 -1.35 -6.48 -3.82
CA ASP A 215 -1.38 -7.93 -4.00
C ASP A 215 -0.53 -8.35 -5.21
N GLU A 216 -1.11 -8.97 -6.23
CA GLU A 216 -0.42 -9.44 -7.43
C GLU A 216 -0.48 -8.45 -8.61
N TYR A 217 -0.89 -7.21 -8.33
CA TYR A 217 -1.09 -6.15 -9.33
C TYR A 217 -0.05 -5.03 -9.21
N LEU A 218 0.35 -4.49 -10.37
CA LEU A 218 0.93 -3.15 -10.47
C LEU A 218 -0.05 -2.25 -11.20
N VAL A 219 -0.35 -1.09 -10.61
CA VAL A 219 -1.31 -0.12 -11.15
C VAL A 219 -0.61 1.21 -11.38
N PHE A 220 -0.81 1.75 -12.57
CA PHE A 220 -0.27 3.04 -13.00
C PHE A 220 -1.43 3.96 -13.37
N PHE A 221 -1.74 4.94 -12.53
CA PHE A 221 -2.90 5.79 -12.69
C PHE A 221 -2.52 7.18 -13.25
N TYR A 222 -3.24 7.63 -14.29
CA TYR A 222 -2.91 8.82 -15.08
C TYR A 222 -4.08 9.80 -15.06
N PHE A 223 -3.77 11.08 -14.79
CA PHE A 223 -4.72 12.21 -14.88
C PHE A 223 -4.54 13.08 -16.12
N LYS A 224 -3.54 12.75 -16.97
CA LYS A 224 -3.27 13.44 -18.23
C LYS A 224 -2.76 12.44 -19.27
N LYS A 225 -3.30 12.49 -20.49
CA LYS A 225 -2.81 11.68 -21.62
C LYS A 225 -1.33 11.95 -21.95
N THR A 226 -0.87 13.19 -21.79
CA THR A 226 0.54 13.55 -22.04
C THR A 226 1.53 12.79 -21.15
N HIS A 227 1.10 12.31 -19.99
CA HIS A 227 1.94 11.48 -19.12
C HIS A 227 2.16 10.07 -19.69
N LEU A 228 1.41 9.63 -20.70
CA LEU A 228 1.65 8.34 -21.39
C LEU A 228 2.92 8.37 -22.24
N ASN A 229 3.24 9.54 -22.80
CA ASN A 229 4.39 9.74 -23.68
C ASN A 229 5.52 10.52 -22.99
N GLY A 230 5.35 10.89 -21.71
CA GLY A 230 6.34 11.63 -20.93
C GLY A 230 7.47 10.75 -20.41
N MET A 231 8.39 11.33 -19.63
CA MET A 231 9.45 10.56 -18.98
C MET A 231 8.87 9.39 -18.19
N VAL A 232 9.29 8.19 -18.56
CA VAL A 232 8.92 6.95 -17.89
C VAL A 232 9.70 6.90 -16.58
N GLN A 233 9.04 7.20 -15.45
CA GLN A 233 9.63 6.95 -14.14
C GLN A 233 9.80 5.43 -13.95
N ASN A 234 11.00 5.01 -13.49
CA ASN A 234 11.30 3.61 -13.19
C ASN A 234 10.55 3.20 -11.91
N PHE A 235 9.62 2.26 -12.01
CA PHE A 235 8.89 1.69 -10.90
C PHE A 235 9.34 0.23 -10.73
N TYR A 236 10.51 0.05 -10.13
CA TYR A 236 11.09 -1.25 -9.81
C TYR A 236 11.30 -2.14 -11.04
N ASP A 237 11.83 -1.55 -12.12
CA ASP A 237 12.10 -2.20 -13.41
C ASP A 237 10.86 -2.80 -14.12
N SER A 238 9.65 -2.34 -13.76
CA SER A 238 8.38 -2.78 -14.37
C SER A 238 8.09 -2.15 -15.74
N GLU A 239 8.95 -1.26 -16.21
CA GLU A 239 8.72 -0.39 -17.38
C GLU A 239 8.53 -1.17 -18.66
N LYS A 240 9.29 -2.25 -18.85
CA LYS A 240 9.19 -3.13 -20.01
C LYS A 240 7.78 -3.73 -20.15
N PHE A 241 7.15 -4.07 -19.03
CA PHE A 241 5.80 -4.61 -18.98
C PHE A 241 4.74 -3.51 -19.10
N LYS A 242 4.99 -2.35 -18.47
CA LYS A 242 4.12 -1.17 -18.56
C LYS A 242 3.96 -0.67 -20.00
N LYS A 243 5.00 -0.80 -20.83
CA LYS A 243 4.94 -0.48 -22.27
C LYS A 243 3.94 -1.36 -23.00
N ASN A 244 3.91 -2.67 -22.69
CA ASN A 244 3.02 -3.64 -23.33
C ASN A 244 1.57 -3.58 -22.82
N ALA A 245 1.35 -3.06 -21.61
CA ALA A 245 0.01 -2.92 -21.06
C ALA A 245 -0.82 -1.87 -21.81
N ILE A 246 -2.04 -2.27 -22.20
CA ILE A 246 -3.02 -1.39 -22.84
C ILE A 246 -3.50 -0.33 -21.82
N PHE A 247 -3.74 0.89 -22.32
CA PHE A 247 -4.25 1.99 -21.51
C PHE A 247 -5.77 1.90 -21.39
N ASN A 248 -6.24 1.66 -20.16
CA ASN A 248 -7.65 1.60 -19.82
C ASN A 248 -8.22 2.99 -19.59
N THR A 249 -9.44 3.21 -20.10
CA THR A 249 -10.20 4.46 -19.91
C THR A 249 -11.57 4.15 -19.30
N PRO A 250 -12.32 5.15 -18.82
CA PRO A 250 -13.69 4.95 -18.34
C PRO A 250 -14.65 4.38 -19.40
N PHE A 251 -14.29 4.39 -20.67
CA PHE A 251 -15.17 4.13 -21.81
C PHE A 251 -14.94 2.77 -22.48
N CYS A 252 -13.91 2.03 -22.10
CA CYS A 252 -13.58 0.73 -22.68
C CYS A 252 -13.61 -0.38 -21.63
N GLU A 253 -13.61 -1.62 -22.10
CA GLU A 253 -13.37 -2.80 -21.26
C GLU A 253 -12.02 -2.69 -20.56
N GLU A 254 -11.90 -3.25 -19.37
CA GLU A 254 -10.61 -3.33 -18.67
C GLU A 254 -9.75 -4.43 -19.27
N THR A 255 -8.55 -4.05 -19.65
CA THR A 255 -7.50 -4.93 -20.13
C THR A 255 -6.33 -4.95 -19.15
N VAL A 256 -5.83 -6.15 -18.87
CA VAL A 256 -4.68 -6.40 -18.00
C VAL A 256 -3.58 -7.08 -18.78
N TYR A 257 -2.33 -6.66 -18.58
CA TYR A 257 -1.17 -7.37 -19.10
C TYR A 257 -0.66 -8.36 -18.06
N GLY A 258 -0.71 -9.66 -18.37
CA GLY A 258 -0.20 -10.68 -17.46
C GLY A 258 1.30 -10.89 -17.59
N ILE A 259 1.97 -11.13 -16.48
CA ILE A 259 3.41 -11.46 -16.42
C ILE A 259 3.66 -12.72 -15.60
N ALA A 260 4.73 -13.43 -15.94
CA ALA A 260 5.17 -14.62 -15.20
C ALA A 260 5.59 -14.29 -13.76
N HIS A 261 5.48 -15.29 -12.88
CA HIS A 261 5.84 -15.16 -11.45
C HIS A 261 7.29 -14.74 -11.24
N ASP A 262 8.23 -15.27 -12.04
CA ASP A 262 9.65 -14.91 -11.94
C ASP A 262 9.88 -13.42 -12.21
N ASN A 263 9.19 -12.87 -13.20
CA ASN A 263 9.25 -11.46 -13.54
C ASN A 263 8.68 -10.59 -12.40
N TYR A 264 7.58 -11.02 -11.79
CA TYR A 264 6.99 -10.32 -10.64
C TYR A 264 7.87 -10.43 -9.40
N ASN A 265 8.49 -11.58 -9.16
CA ASN A 265 9.42 -11.78 -8.06
C ASN A 265 10.66 -10.87 -8.16
N VAL A 266 11.18 -10.65 -9.38
CA VAL A 266 12.25 -9.67 -9.61
C VAL A 266 11.82 -8.26 -9.19
N ILE A 267 10.59 -7.84 -9.53
CA ILE A 267 10.02 -6.56 -9.11
C ILE A 267 9.93 -6.49 -7.57
N CYS A 268 9.41 -7.53 -6.91
CA CYS A 268 9.34 -7.61 -5.45
C CYS A 268 10.73 -7.51 -4.80
N LYS A 269 11.74 -8.18 -5.35
CA LYS A 269 13.13 -8.07 -4.87
C LYS A 269 13.66 -6.65 -5.03
N ARG A 270 13.39 -5.98 -6.16
CA ARG A 270 13.79 -4.58 -6.38
C ARG A 270 13.12 -3.63 -5.39
N LEU A 271 11.84 -3.83 -5.10
CA LEU A 271 11.13 -3.12 -4.05
C LEU A 271 11.79 -3.31 -2.68
N ALA A 272 12.10 -4.55 -2.29
CA ALA A 272 12.75 -4.85 -1.01
C ALA A 272 14.13 -4.18 -0.88
N HIS A 273 14.94 -4.21 -1.95
CA HIS A 273 16.23 -3.51 -1.98
C HIS A 273 16.07 -1.99 -1.85
N PHE A 274 15.08 -1.41 -2.55
CA PHE A 274 14.77 0.01 -2.43
C PHE A 274 14.37 0.39 -1.00
N ALA A 275 13.48 -0.39 -0.37
CA ALA A 275 13.04 -0.17 1.00
C ALA A 275 14.22 -0.26 1.99
N ALA A 276 15.07 -1.29 1.86
CA ALA A 276 16.28 -1.46 2.67
C ALA A 276 17.26 -0.29 2.50
N SER A 277 17.46 0.19 1.26
CA SER A 277 18.31 1.35 0.99
C SER A 277 17.78 2.62 1.66
N LYS A 278 16.48 2.90 1.55
CA LYS A 278 15.86 4.08 2.18
C LYS A 278 15.93 4.04 3.70
N ARG A 279 15.76 2.86 4.30
CA ARG A 279 15.93 2.66 5.74
C ARG A 279 17.37 2.91 6.18
N ASN A 280 18.35 2.37 5.44
CA ASN A 280 19.76 2.59 5.75
C ASN A 280 20.17 4.07 5.65
N GLU A 281 19.66 4.78 4.64
CA GLU A 281 19.85 6.22 4.48
C GLU A 281 19.29 6.99 5.68
N TYR A 282 18.03 6.71 6.06
CA TYR A 282 17.37 7.35 7.19
C TYR A 282 18.06 7.06 8.53
N LEU A 283 18.46 5.80 8.76
CA LEU A 283 19.14 5.39 9.99
C LEU A 283 20.47 6.11 10.16
N ARG A 284 21.29 6.21 9.09
CA ARG A 284 22.56 6.96 9.13
C ARG A 284 22.34 8.42 9.51
N PHE A 285 21.36 9.06 8.87
CA PHE A 285 20.98 10.44 9.16
C PHE A 285 20.49 10.61 10.61
N SER A 286 19.68 9.67 11.09
CA SER A 286 19.12 9.72 12.45
C SER A 286 20.21 9.54 13.51
N LEU A 287 21.17 8.65 13.28
CA LEU A 287 22.31 8.45 14.17
C LEU A 287 23.19 9.72 14.27
N ASP A 288 23.37 10.43 13.16
CA ASP A 288 24.04 11.74 13.20
C ASP A 288 23.30 12.74 14.08
N ILE A 289 21.98 12.85 13.92
CA ILE A 289 21.16 13.74 14.75
C ILE A 289 21.27 13.36 16.24
N VAL A 290 21.19 12.08 16.56
CA VAL A 290 21.31 11.59 17.95
C VAL A 290 22.68 11.96 18.53
N HIS A 291 23.75 11.71 17.78
CA HIS A 291 25.10 12.04 18.24
C HIS A 291 25.31 13.53 18.46
N GLN A 292 24.82 14.38 17.55
CA GLN A 292 24.89 15.84 17.70
C GLN A 292 24.15 16.33 18.96
N LYS A 293 22.99 15.75 19.24
CA LYS A 293 22.21 16.08 20.44
C LYS A 293 22.90 15.63 21.74
N LEU A 294 23.60 14.50 21.72
CA LEU A 294 24.26 13.95 22.91
C LEU A 294 25.64 14.56 23.18
N SER A 295 26.42 14.82 22.13
CA SER A 295 27.80 15.35 22.25
C SER A 295 27.86 16.86 22.43
N GLY A 296 26.79 17.59 22.08
CA GLY A 296 26.76 19.06 22.07
C GLY A 296 27.52 19.69 20.90
N ASN A 297 28.24 18.89 20.09
CA ASN A 297 28.99 19.33 18.92
C ASN A 297 28.22 19.01 17.63
N ARG A 298 28.44 19.80 16.58
CA ARG A 298 27.76 19.62 15.27
C ARG A 298 28.38 18.53 14.40
N GLU A 299 29.25 17.70 14.98
CA GLU A 299 29.97 16.66 14.25
C GLU A 299 29.07 15.46 13.95
N GLN A 300 29.41 14.72 12.90
CA GLN A 300 28.73 13.47 12.55
C GLN A 300 29.16 12.36 13.52
N MET A 301 28.30 11.37 13.74
CA MET A 301 28.68 10.18 14.51
C MET A 301 29.86 9.49 13.80
N PRO A 302 30.93 9.08 14.52
CA PRO A 302 32.06 8.41 13.90
C PRO A 302 31.63 7.11 13.19
N SER A 303 32.22 6.86 12.02
CA SER A 303 31.78 5.77 11.13
C SER A 303 31.79 4.39 11.79
N ARG A 304 32.77 4.12 12.66
CA ARG A 304 32.85 2.88 13.44
C ARG A 304 31.58 2.61 14.25
N TYR A 305 31.03 3.61 14.93
CA TYR A 305 29.80 3.45 15.71
C TYR A 305 28.60 3.20 14.79
N LYS A 306 28.47 3.99 13.71
CA LYS A 306 27.36 3.83 12.74
C LYS A 306 27.34 2.43 12.14
N GLU A 307 28.48 1.96 11.64
CA GLU A 307 28.59 0.66 10.98
C GLU A 307 28.27 -0.48 11.95
N GLU A 308 28.76 -0.41 13.19
CA GLU A 308 28.47 -1.42 14.20
C GLU A 308 26.99 -1.43 14.60
N ILE A 309 26.38 -0.25 14.82
CA ILE A 309 24.94 -0.14 15.13
C ILE A 309 24.12 -0.72 13.99
N MET A 310 24.41 -0.34 12.75
CA MET A 310 23.71 -0.85 11.56
C MET A 310 23.89 -2.37 11.41
N ARG A 311 25.09 -2.90 11.68
CA ARG A 311 25.37 -4.34 11.65
C ARG A 311 24.57 -5.09 12.71
N ARG A 312 24.49 -4.57 13.94
CA ARG A 312 23.69 -5.18 15.01
C ARG A 312 22.19 -5.15 14.71
N ILE A 313 21.68 -4.04 14.17
CA ILE A 313 20.28 -3.96 13.72
C ILE A 313 19.98 -5.01 12.64
N ALA A 314 20.84 -5.13 11.63
CA ALA A 314 20.66 -6.10 10.55
C ALA A 314 20.67 -7.56 11.05
N ASN A 315 21.52 -7.85 12.03
CA ASN A 315 21.70 -9.19 12.61
C ASN A 315 20.90 -9.43 13.89
N SER A 316 19.94 -8.55 14.22
CA SER A 316 19.14 -8.73 15.43
C SER A 316 18.34 -10.03 15.39
N GLU A 317 18.41 -10.79 16.49
CA GLU A 317 17.65 -12.03 16.75
C GLU A 317 16.32 -11.77 17.47
N GLU A 318 15.94 -10.49 17.66
CA GLU A 318 14.63 -10.15 18.23
C GLU A 318 13.48 -10.73 17.40
N LYS A 319 12.37 -10.99 18.10
CA LYS A 319 11.14 -11.51 17.49
C LYS A 319 10.60 -10.55 16.43
N LEU A 320 9.99 -11.08 15.37
CA LEU A 320 9.58 -10.31 14.20
C LEU A 320 8.71 -9.08 14.54
N GLY A 321 7.78 -9.21 15.48
CA GLY A 321 6.91 -8.13 15.93
C GLY A 321 7.63 -7.00 16.67
N ARG A 322 8.83 -7.27 17.20
CA ARG A 322 9.69 -6.29 17.90
C ARG A 322 10.85 -5.79 17.03
N LYS A 323 11.14 -6.47 15.92
CA LYS A 323 12.24 -6.15 15.02
C LYS A 323 11.96 -4.91 14.18
N GLY A 324 12.92 -4.01 14.11
CA GLY A 324 12.84 -2.72 13.44
C GLY A 324 12.03 -1.66 14.19
N THR A 325 11.70 -1.87 15.47
CA THR A 325 10.95 -0.90 16.28
C THR A 325 11.85 0.23 16.80
N THR A 326 11.25 1.34 17.20
CA THR A 326 11.99 2.47 17.80
C THR A 326 12.73 2.02 19.06
N GLU A 327 12.05 1.23 19.89
CA GLU A 327 12.55 0.71 21.17
C GLU A 327 13.79 -0.17 20.96
N GLU A 328 13.73 -1.09 19.99
CA GLU A 328 14.88 -1.92 19.63
C GLU A 328 16.05 -1.08 19.11
N PHE A 329 15.79 -0.11 18.22
CA PHE A 329 16.83 0.76 17.69
C PHE A 329 17.51 1.58 18.79
N ILE A 330 16.74 2.09 19.76
CA ILE A 330 17.28 2.80 20.93
C ILE A 330 18.17 1.87 21.76
N LYS A 331 17.69 0.66 22.07
CA LYS A 331 18.43 -0.34 22.84
C LYS A 331 19.77 -0.66 22.17
N ILE A 332 19.75 -1.10 20.91
CA ILE A 332 20.96 -1.45 20.15
C ILE A 332 21.93 -0.27 20.07
N THR A 333 21.41 0.94 19.81
CA THR A 333 22.26 2.14 19.72
C THR A 333 22.95 2.43 21.05
N LYS A 334 22.21 2.40 22.16
CA LYS A 334 22.74 2.66 23.51
C LYS A 334 23.79 1.63 23.91
N ASP A 335 23.50 0.35 23.69
CA ASP A 335 24.40 -0.75 24.05
C ASP A 335 25.71 -0.65 23.24
N THR A 336 25.60 -0.40 21.93
CA THR A 336 26.76 -0.25 21.05
C THR A 336 27.66 0.93 21.46
N ILE A 337 27.06 2.10 21.75
CA ILE A 337 27.83 3.27 22.18
C ILE A 337 28.53 3.00 23.50
N THR A 338 27.83 2.38 24.46
CA THR A 338 28.38 2.07 25.78
C THR A 338 29.58 1.13 25.67
N GLU A 339 29.43 0.02 24.95
CA GLU A 339 30.49 -0.98 24.78
C GLU A 339 31.72 -0.43 24.05
N LEU A 340 31.51 0.35 22.98
CA LEU A 340 32.62 0.91 22.21
C LEU A 340 33.35 2.03 22.95
N SER A 341 32.67 2.75 23.86
CA SER A 341 33.29 3.81 24.67
C SER A 341 34.12 3.27 25.84
N ILE A 342 33.86 2.04 26.31
CA ILE A 342 34.66 1.38 27.35
C ILE A 342 35.97 0.81 26.76
N ASN A 343 36.00 0.55 25.46
CA ASN A 343 37.12 -0.08 24.74
C ASN A 343 38.02 0.95 23.99
N THR A 344 37.92 2.23 24.35
CA THR A 344 38.72 3.37 23.87
C THR A 344 39.19 4.16 25.07
#